data_AF-A0A2K1DX69-F1
#
_entry.id   AF-A0A2K1DX69-F1
#
_cell.length_a   1.000
_cell.length_b   1.000
_cell.length_c   1.000
_cell.angle_alpha   90.00
_cell.angle_beta   90.00
_cell.angle_gamma   90.00
#
_symmetry.space_group_name_H-M   'P 1'
#
loop_
_entity.id
_entity.type
_entity.pdbx_description
1 polymer ?
#
loop_
_entity_poly.entity_id
_entity_poly.type
_entity_poly.pdbx_seq_one_letter_code
_entity_poly.pdbx_strand_id
1 'polypeptide(L)'
;MLTKTDKEQLRGTIFKHLDGIATATTAYSLYKKGILKSLLEQESVSLNELAKTFKANEGYLNVALRILCSQGWLVQELDNKKDSVSYSLNDVSKKAFELAPLYEEAVKLLNYSVNFPDERIGTDAFIALERIFNNYVNQFGLEVPDNNSLESQVLKHIEGCIVGPVIVLLGVNGLFHKYFMEASFTAEEYHKNPESFKKILDFFAHLGWFKKKKNTYQFTDEGLFFAKRASAYGVTVSYLPTFVKLDELIFGNPLILKNDNPEDTEKHVHREMNVWGSGGAHSTYFKVIDQVIIELFNKPIDEQPKGILDMGCGNGAFIQHIFDVIEHQTLRGKHLEEHPLLLVGADFNKAALKVTRANLIKADIWAKVIWGDIGRPDLLAKDLKEDYNIELRDLLNVRTFLDHNRIWEEPQNKTNRISTSSGAYAYRGKRISNNLVEDSLLEHLIKWKPYVERFGLLVIELHTLNPNLTAKNIGATAATAYDATHGYSDQYILEVDVFIKIAKEAGLFPDETYFSRFPDSELATVSINLLKG
;
A
#
# COMPACT_ATOMS: atom_id res chain seq x y z
N MET A 1 -27.83 12.46 3.66
CA MET A 1 -26.63 12.84 2.85
C MET A 1 -25.53 13.23 3.81
N LEU A 2 -24.36 12.58 3.72
CA LEU A 2 -23.22 12.83 4.59
C LEU A 2 -22.56 14.19 4.32
N THR A 3 -22.26 14.92 5.40
CA THR A 3 -21.48 16.16 5.38
C THR A 3 -20.01 15.89 5.06
N LYS A 4 -19.21 16.94 4.88
CA LYS A 4 -17.75 16.81 4.70
C LYS A 4 -17.10 16.18 5.95
N THR A 5 -17.48 16.65 7.13
CA THR A 5 -16.98 16.15 8.41
C THR A 5 -17.33 14.68 8.63
N ASP A 6 -18.56 14.26 8.30
CA ASP A 6 -18.96 12.85 8.41
C ASP A 6 -18.08 11.96 7.53
N LYS A 7 -17.82 12.39 6.28
CA LYS A 7 -16.94 11.66 5.35
C LYS A 7 -15.49 11.60 5.83
N GLU A 8 -15.01 12.63 6.51
CA GLU A 8 -13.68 12.65 7.12
C GLU A 8 -13.58 11.64 8.27
N GLN A 9 -14.57 11.62 9.16
CA GLN A 9 -14.62 10.66 10.27
C GLN A 9 -14.74 9.21 9.78
N LEU A 10 -15.61 8.94 8.81
CA LEU A 10 -15.77 7.61 8.22
C LEU A 10 -14.52 7.14 7.48
N ARG A 11 -13.82 8.05 6.78
CA ARG A 11 -12.50 7.75 6.20
C ARG A 11 -11.48 7.42 7.29
N GLY A 12 -11.52 8.12 8.41
CA GLY A 12 -10.67 7.79 9.54
C GLY A 12 -10.94 6.41 10.15
N THR A 13 -12.19 5.95 10.13
CA THR A 13 -12.52 4.56 10.45
C THR A 13 -11.85 3.57 9.50
N ILE A 14 -11.84 3.85 8.18
CA ILE A 14 -11.11 3.02 7.22
C ILE A 14 -9.64 2.94 7.61
N PHE A 15 -8.98 4.06 7.86
CA PHE A 15 -7.56 4.07 8.22
C PHE A 15 -7.27 3.29 9.51
N LYS A 16 -8.09 3.46 10.56
CA LYS A 16 -7.97 2.66 11.80
C LYS A 16 -8.17 1.16 11.55
N HIS A 17 -9.01 0.78 10.59
CA HIS A 17 -9.16 -0.62 10.21
C HIS A 17 -7.93 -1.18 9.51
N LEU A 18 -7.31 -0.40 8.61
CA LEU A 18 -6.07 -0.81 7.93
C LEU A 18 -4.93 -0.95 8.95
N ASP A 19 -4.80 0.02 9.86
CA ASP A 19 -3.87 -0.02 10.98
C ASP A 19 -4.09 -1.26 11.85
N GLY A 20 -5.36 -1.65 12.02
CA GLY A 20 -5.77 -2.84 12.76
C GLY A 20 -5.19 -4.14 12.25
N ILE A 21 -5.28 -4.38 10.93
CA ILE A 21 -4.76 -5.61 10.30
C ILE A 21 -3.24 -5.72 10.54
N ALA A 22 -2.52 -4.62 10.36
CA ALA A 22 -1.08 -4.56 10.57
C ALA A 22 -0.67 -4.68 12.05
N THR A 23 -1.33 -3.93 12.92
CA THR A 23 -0.97 -3.81 14.34
C THR A 23 -1.37 -5.06 15.12
N ALA A 24 -2.57 -5.61 14.89
CA ALA A 24 -3.04 -6.79 15.61
C ALA A 24 -2.11 -8.00 15.40
N THR A 25 -1.73 -8.25 14.15
CA THR A 25 -0.84 -9.37 13.79
C THR A 25 0.57 -9.16 14.34
N THR A 26 1.09 -7.93 14.24
CA THR A 26 2.40 -7.55 14.76
C THR A 26 2.46 -7.65 16.30
N ALA A 27 1.56 -6.96 17.00
CA ALA A 27 1.53 -6.90 18.46
C ALA A 27 1.33 -8.28 19.07
N TYR A 28 0.44 -9.11 18.49
CA TYR A 28 0.20 -10.45 18.97
C TYR A 28 1.42 -11.38 18.78
N SER A 29 2.13 -11.27 17.66
CA SER A 29 3.37 -12.02 17.41
C SER A 29 4.45 -11.65 18.44
N LEU A 30 4.66 -10.35 18.68
CA LEU A 30 5.61 -9.85 19.68
C LEU A 30 5.22 -10.27 21.12
N TYR A 31 3.92 -10.23 21.45
CA TYR A 31 3.39 -10.69 22.73
C TYR A 31 3.68 -12.18 22.95
N LYS A 32 3.32 -13.04 21.97
CA LYS A 32 3.49 -14.49 22.07
C LYS A 32 4.96 -14.89 22.27
N LYS A 33 5.88 -14.12 21.69
CA LYS A 33 7.32 -14.35 21.78
C LYS A 33 7.98 -13.72 23.01
N GLY A 34 7.23 -12.97 23.82
CA GLY A 34 7.70 -12.37 25.07
C GLY A 34 8.48 -11.06 24.90
N ILE A 35 8.50 -10.47 23.70
CA ILE A 35 9.20 -9.19 23.44
C ILE A 35 8.54 -8.05 24.22
N LEU A 36 7.20 -7.98 24.22
CA LEU A 36 6.49 -6.91 24.96
C LEU A 36 6.80 -6.97 26.45
N LYS A 37 6.93 -8.17 27.02
CA LYS A 37 7.33 -8.36 28.42
C LYS A 37 8.76 -7.86 28.68
N SER A 38 9.72 -8.23 27.83
CA SER A 38 11.11 -7.78 27.96
C SER A 38 11.25 -6.26 27.84
N LEU A 39 10.45 -5.62 26.98
CA LEU A 39 10.41 -4.16 26.87
C LEU A 39 9.95 -3.49 28.18
N LEU A 40 8.96 -4.07 28.87
CA LEU A 40 8.51 -3.58 30.18
C LEU A 40 9.56 -3.72 31.29
N GLU A 41 10.42 -4.73 31.20
CA GLU A 41 11.48 -4.98 32.18
C GLU A 41 12.71 -4.10 31.98
N GLN A 42 13.00 -3.70 30.74
CA GLN A 42 14.22 -2.96 30.37
C GLN A 42 14.01 -1.46 30.21
N GLU A 43 12.78 -0.99 30.02
CA GLU A 43 12.36 0.40 29.79
C GLU A 43 12.89 1.05 28.49
N SER A 44 14.16 0.84 28.15
CA SER A 44 14.78 1.24 26.89
C SER A 44 15.79 0.18 26.45
N VAL A 45 15.76 -0.19 25.17
CA VAL A 45 16.59 -1.26 24.63
C VAL A 45 16.98 -1.00 23.18
N SER A 46 18.18 -1.44 22.80
CA SER A 46 18.61 -1.39 21.40
C SER A 46 17.95 -2.50 20.58
N LEU A 47 17.63 -2.22 19.32
CA LEU A 47 17.08 -3.20 18.39
C LEU A 47 17.99 -4.44 18.26
N ASN A 48 19.30 -4.23 18.20
CA ASN A 48 20.27 -5.32 18.05
C ASN A 48 20.28 -6.26 19.26
N GLU A 49 20.11 -5.72 20.47
CA GLU A 49 20.00 -6.50 21.69
C GLU A 49 18.72 -7.35 21.73
N LEU A 50 17.57 -6.76 21.37
CA LEU A 50 16.32 -7.51 21.23
C LEU A 50 16.46 -8.61 20.18
N ALA A 51 17.00 -8.29 19.00
CA ALA A 51 17.17 -9.25 17.92
C ALA A 51 18.04 -10.44 18.35
N LYS A 52 19.15 -10.20 19.06
CA LYS A 52 20.01 -11.25 19.62
C LYS A 52 19.29 -12.09 20.67
N THR A 53 18.61 -11.44 21.61
CA THR A 53 17.94 -12.11 22.74
C THR A 53 16.84 -13.05 22.26
N PHE A 54 16.03 -12.59 21.29
CA PHE A 54 14.90 -13.35 20.76
C PHE A 54 15.23 -14.15 19.50
N LYS A 55 16.49 -14.14 19.05
CA LYS A 55 16.95 -14.73 17.78
C LYS A 55 16.08 -14.29 16.60
N ALA A 56 15.70 -13.02 16.59
CA ALA A 56 14.83 -12.45 15.59
C ALA A 56 15.63 -11.95 14.37
N ASN A 57 14.97 -11.95 13.22
CA ASN A 57 15.42 -11.28 12.00
C ASN A 57 15.34 -9.76 12.23
N GLU A 58 16.48 -9.13 12.48
CA GLU A 58 16.60 -7.73 12.95
C GLU A 58 15.83 -6.74 12.07
N GLY A 59 15.81 -6.93 10.75
CA GLY A 59 15.10 -6.05 9.82
C GLY A 59 13.59 -6.07 10.01
N TYR A 60 12.98 -7.26 10.09
CA TYR A 60 11.54 -7.37 10.30
C TYR A 60 11.13 -7.04 11.73
N LEU A 61 12.02 -7.28 12.71
CA LEU A 61 11.79 -6.79 14.08
C LEU A 61 11.78 -5.26 14.14
N ASN A 62 12.63 -4.57 13.38
CA ASN A 62 12.63 -3.10 13.25
C ASN A 62 11.27 -2.60 12.75
N VAL A 63 10.72 -3.24 11.70
CA VAL A 63 9.39 -2.93 11.15
C VAL A 63 8.31 -3.16 12.21
N ALA A 64 8.35 -4.30 12.91
CA ALA A 64 7.39 -4.63 13.95
C ALA A 64 7.33 -3.59 15.07
N LEU A 65 8.50 -3.16 15.57
CA LEU A 65 8.58 -2.17 16.65
C LEU A 65 8.19 -0.77 16.15
N ARG A 66 8.55 -0.42 14.90
CA ARG A 66 8.10 0.84 14.26
C ARG A 66 6.57 0.91 14.16
N ILE A 67 5.88 -0.19 13.84
CA ILE A 67 4.41 -0.23 13.80
C ILE A 67 3.82 0.14 15.18
N LEU A 68 4.39 -0.38 16.26
CA LEU A 68 3.95 -0.01 17.62
C LEU A 68 4.22 1.46 17.92
N CYS A 69 5.34 2.02 17.46
CA CYS A 69 5.62 3.45 17.57
C CYS A 69 4.61 4.29 16.80
N SER A 70 4.27 3.90 15.57
CA SER A 70 3.27 4.60 14.74
C SER A 70 1.86 4.55 15.34
N GLN A 71 1.58 3.60 16.22
CA GLN A 71 0.34 3.51 17.00
C GLN A 71 0.43 4.21 18.37
N GLY A 72 1.57 4.83 18.68
CA GLY A 72 1.80 5.57 19.92
C GLY A 72 2.17 4.71 21.12
N TRP A 73 2.45 3.42 20.94
CA TRP A 73 2.69 2.48 22.05
C TRP A 73 4.15 2.41 22.49
N LEU A 74 5.07 2.90 21.67
CA LEU A 74 6.51 2.96 21.92
C LEU A 74 7.08 4.24 21.32
N VAL A 75 8.29 4.60 21.73
CA VAL A 75 9.06 5.68 21.13
C VAL A 75 10.25 5.08 20.36
N GLN A 76 10.45 5.54 19.13
CA GLN A 76 11.61 5.17 18.31
C GLN A 76 12.69 6.24 18.45
N GLU A 77 13.92 5.81 18.71
CA GLU A 77 15.11 6.65 18.76
C GLU A 77 16.11 6.18 17.71
N LEU A 78 16.60 7.11 16.89
CA LEU A 78 17.51 6.84 15.77
C LEU A 78 18.75 7.72 15.84
N ASP A 79 19.92 7.10 15.70
CA ASP A 79 21.18 7.79 15.42
C ASP A 79 21.70 7.27 14.07
N ASN A 80 21.27 7.92 12.99
CA ASN A 80 21.65 7.55 11.61
C ASN A 80 23.16 7.74 11.35
N LYS A 81 23.88 8.50 12.19
CA LYS A 81 25.33 8.63 12.07
C LYS A 81 26.05 7.39 12.60
N LYS A 82 25.55 6.79 13.69
CA LYS A 82 26.07 5.54 14.27
C LYS A 82 25.39 4.29 13.75
N ASP A 83 24.33 4.45 12.95
CA ASP A 83 23.45 3.37 12.49
C ASP A 83 22.88 2.54 13.65
N SER A 84 22.40 3.23 14.68
CA SER A 84 21.79 2.60 15.86
C SER A 84 20.32 2.96 16.01
N VAL A 85 19.52 1.95 16.36
CA VAL A 85 18.08 2.05 16.63
C VAL A 85 17.81 1.56 18.05
N SER A 86 17.10 2.35 18.83
CA SER A 86 16.59 1.98 20.15
C SER A 86 15.10 2.28 20.28
N TYR A 87 14.46 1.59 21.21
CA TYR A 87 13.06 1.76 21.54
C TYR A 87 12.89 1.92 23.03
N SER A 88 12.04 2.87 23.42
CA SER A 88 11.74 3.18 24.81
C SER A 88 10.24 3.17 25.07
N LEU A 89 9.86 2.86 26.31
CA LEU A 89 8.49 2.94 26.77
C LEU A 89 8.01 4.40 26.87
N ASN A 90 6.69 4.56 26.88
CA ASN A 90 6.00 5.81 27.19
C ASN A 90 4.83 5.52 28.15
N ASP A 91 4.06 6.56 28.47
CA ASP A 91 2.97 6.49 29.45
C ASP A 91 1.86 5.49 29.11
N VAL A 92 1.72 5.08 27.84
CA VAL A 92 0.67 4.15 27.39
C VAL A 92 1.19 2.73 27.13
N SER A 93 2.51 2.51 27.06
CA SER A 93 3.10 1.22 26.64
C SER A 93 2.60 0.05 27.47
N LYS A 94 2.60 0.17 28.80
CA LYS A 94 2.17 -0.90 29.71
C LYS A 94 0.74 -1.33 29.42
N LYS A 95 -0.19 -0.38 29.37
CA LYS A 95 -1.59 -0.63 29.11
C LYS A 95 -1.81 -1.23 27.72
N ALA A 96 -1.08 -0.76 26.71
CA ALA A 96 -1.17 -1.30 25.35
C ALA A 96 -0.74 -2.76 25.29
N PHE A 97 0.34 -3.10 25.98
CA PHE A 97 0.88 -4.47 25.97
C PHE A 97 -0.01 -5.44 26.77
N GLU A 98 -0.69 -4.97 27.81
CA GLU A 98 -1.71 -5.73 28.54
C GLU A 98 -2.95 -6.04 27.66
N LEU A 99 -3.24 -5.21 26.65
CA LEU A 99 -4.35 -5.41 25.70
C LEU A 99 -3.97 -6.26 24.48
N ALA A 100 -2.67 -6.41 24.18
CA ALA A 100 -2.19 -7.21 23.04
C ALA A 100 -2.73 -8.67 22.96
N PRO A 101 -2.97 -9.40 24.08
CA PRO A 101 -3.58 -10.73 24.04
C PRO A 101 -4.97 -10.75 23.39
N LEU A 102 -5.73 -9.66 23.44
CA LEU A 102 -7.09 -9.58 22.87
C LEU A 102 -7.09 -9.75 21.35
N TYR A 103 -5.95 -9.56 20.68
CA TYR A 103 -5.83 -9.79 19.25
C TYR A 103 -5.81 -11.27 18.86
N GLU A 104 -5.67 -12.21 19.79
CA GLU A 104 -5.57 -13.64 19.48
C GLU A 104 -6.70 -14.12 18.56
N GLU A 105 -7.95 -13.76 18.88
CA GLU A 105 -9.10 -14.18 18.08
C GLU A 105 -9.13 -13.51 16.70
N ALA A 106 -8.76 -12.24 16.61
CA ALA A 106 -8.68 -11.51 15.35
C ALA A 106 -7.60 -12.11 14.43
N VAL A 107 -6.42 -12.41 14.97
CA VAL A 107 -5.32 -13.04 14.21
C VAL A 107 -5.69 -14.46 13.78
N LYS A 108 -6.38 -15.23 14.62
CA LYS A 108 -6.92 -16.55 14.23
C LYS A 108 -7.93 -16.43 13.09
N LEU A 109 -8.83 -15.43 13.12
CA LEU A 109 -9.75 -15.18 12.01
C LEU A 109 -8.99 -14.90 10.71
N LEU A 110 -7.94 -14.08 10.74
CA LEU A 110 -7.16 -13.73 9.55
C LEU A 110 -6.50 -14.95 8.87
N ASN A 111 -6.15 -15.99 9.63
CA ASN A 111 -5.66 -17.26 9.08
C ASN A 111 -6.70 -18.00 8.23
N TYR A 112 -7.99 -17.76 8.44
CA TYR A 112 -9.04 -18.20 7.52
C TYR A 112 -9.27 -17.19 6.39
N SER A 113 -9.25 -15.89 6.73
CA SER A 113 -9.54 -14.82 5.78
C SER A 113 -8.55 -14.71 4.62
N VAL A 114 -7.32 -15.18 4.80
CA VAL A 114 -6.31 -15.24 3.74
C VAL A 114 -6.78 -16.06 2.52
N ASN A 115 -7.66 -17.04 2.69
CA ASN A 115 -8.17 -17.90 1.62
C ASN A 115 -9.50 -17.42 1.02
N PHE A 116 -10.11 -16.35 1.56
CA PHE A 116 -11.40 -15.84 1.07
C PHE A 116 -11.43 -15.51 -0.43
N PRO A 117 -10.37 -14.95 -1.03
CA PRO A 117 -10.37 -14.64 -2.47
C PRO A 117 -10.60 -15.86 -3.35
N ASP A 118 -10.02 -17.01 -2.96
CA ASP A 118 -10.02 -18.24 -3.73
C ASP A 118 -11.19 -19.16 -3.37
N GLU A 119 -11.49 -19.31 -2.08
CA GLU A 119 -12.37 -20.37 -1.57
C GLU A 119 -13.72 -19.86 -1.04
N ARG A 120 -13.95 -18.53 -1.04
CA ARG A 120 -15.08 -17.87 -0.34
C ARG A 120 -15.05 -18.20 1.17
N ILE A 121 -16.11 -17.83 1.90
CA ILE A 121 -16.19 -18.07 3.35
C ILE A 121 -16.71 -19.50 3.61
N GLY A 122 -15.83 -20.37 4.08
CA GLY A 122 -16.17 -21.74 4.49
C GLY A 122 -16.85 -21.80 5.88
N THR A 123 -17.38 -22.98 6.23
CA THR A 123 -18.09 -23.20 7.51
C THR A 123 -17.23 -22.86 8.74
N ASP A 124 -15.96 -23.29 8.76
CA ASP A 124 -15.04 -23.01 9.87
C ASP A 124 -14.78 -21.50 10.03
N ALA A 125 -14.64 -20.79 8.91
CA ALA A 125 -14.49 -19.34 8.91
C ALA A 125 -15.75 -18.64 9.44
N PHE A 126 -16.95 -19.15 9.11
CA PHE A 126 -18.20 -18.64 9.68
C PHE A 126 -18.31 -18.85 11.19
N ILE A 127 -17.83 -19.99 11.71
CA ILE A 127 -17.79 -20.24 13.16
C ILE A 127 -16.83 -19.26 13.84
N ALA A 128 -15.65 -19.02 13.24
CA ALA A 128 -14.69 -18.05 13.74
C ALA A 128 -15.26 -16.62 13.73
N LEU A 129 -15.95 -16.24 12.65
CA LEU A 129 -16.65 -14.95 12.53
C LEU A 129 -17.74 -14.79 13.60
N GLU A 130 -18.60 -15.79 13.78
CA GLU A 130 -19.67 -15.72 14.79
C GLU A 130 -19.13 -15.55 16.21
N ARG A 131 -18.06 -16.28 16.57
CA ARG A 131 -17.43 -16.13 17.88
C ARG A 131 -16.90 -14.71 18.09
N ILE A 132 -16.14 -14.19 17.12
CA ILE A 132 -15.54 -12.87 17.27
C ILE A 132 -16.59 -11.76 17.21
N PHE A 133 -17.69 -11.92 16.45
CA PHE A 133 -18.81 -10.97 16.46
C PHE A 133 -19.41 -10.84 17.86
N ASN A 134 -19.68 -11.97 18.53
CA ASN A 134 -20.25 -11.96 19.88
C ASN A 134 -19.30 -11.28 20.89
N ASN A 135 -18.01 -11.56 20.79
CA ASN A 135 -17.01 -10.92 21.64
C ASN A 135 -16.90 -9.42 21.34
N TYR A 136 -16.95 -9.02 20.07
CA TYR A 136 -16.92 -7.62 19.66
C TYR A 136 -18.14 -6.83 20.14
N VAL A 137 -19.34 -7.40 20.02
CA VAL A 137 -20.59 -6.80 20.52
C VAL A 137 -20.52 -6.57 22.04
N ASN A 138 -19.87 -7.47 22.77
CA ASN A 138 -19.60 -7.33 24.21
C ASN A 138 -18.32 -6.54 24.51
N GLN A 139 -17.74 -5.85 23.51
CA GLN A 139 -16.52 -5.04 23.62
C GLN A 139 -15.32 -5.80 24.20
N PHE A 140 -15.25 -7.11 24.01
CA PHE A 140 -14.25 -8.00 24.63
C PHE A 140 -14.17 -7.86 26.16
N GLY A 141 -15.25 -7.42 26.80
CA GLY A 141 -15.29 -7.15 28.24
C GLY A 141 -14.52 -5.90 28.67
N LEU A 142 -14.12 -5.03 27.74
CA LEU A 142 -13.45 -3.78 28.02
C LEU A 142 -14.45 -2.70 28.46
N GLU A 143 -14.02 -1.86 29.39
CA GLU A 143 -14.66 -0.57 29.64
C GLU A 143 -14.05 0.47 28.69
N VAL A 144 -14.85 1.04 27.79
CA VAL A 144 -14.39 2.01 26.80
C VAL A 144 -14.78 3.42 27.27
N PRO A 145 -13.86 4.18 27.90
CA PRO A 145 -14.21 5.47 28.51
C PRO A 145 -14.57 6.54 27.46
N ASP A 146 -13.90 6.52 26.29
CA ASP A 146 -14.19 7.39 25.16
C ASP A 146 -13.66 6.80 23.83
N ASN A 147 -14.01 7.44 22.71
CA ASN A 147 -13.66 7.01 21.35
C ASN A 147 -12.18 7.20 20.95
N ASN A 148 -11.38 7.88 21.77
CA ASN A 148 -9.95 8.12 21.57
C ASN A 148 -9.10 7.31 22.57
N SER A 149 -9.73 6.59 23.49
CA SER A 149 -9.06 5.68 24.41
C SER A 149 -8.31 4.56 23.69
N LEU A 150 -7.31 4.01 24.37
CA LEU A 150 -6.54 2.87 23.88
C LEU A 150 -7.41 1.63 23.69
N GLU A 151 -8.41 1.42 24.53
CA GLU A 151 -9.42 0.37 24.38
C GLU A 151 -10.21 0.55 23.09
N SER A 152 -10.66 1.78 22.78
CA SER A 152 -11.33 2.08 21.52
C SER A 152 -10.42 1.86 20.31
N GLN A 153 -9.13 2.22 20.42
CA GLN A 153 -8.13 1.93 19.39
C GLN A 153 -8.00 0.41 19.15
N VAL A 154 -7.86 -0.38 20.20
CA VAL A 154 -7.76 -1.85 20.12
C VAL A 154 -9.03 -2.46 19.53
N LEU A 155 -10.21 -1.99 19.92
CA LEU A 155 -11.48 -2.45 19.34
C LEU A 155 -11.55 -2.10 17.85
N LYS A 156 -11.17 -0.89 17.43
CA LYS A 156 -11.12 -0.55 16.00
C LYS A 156 -10.10 -1.38 15.22
N HIS A 157 -9.00 -1.78 15.85
CA HIS A 157 -8.07 -2.72 15.23
C HIS A 157 -8.72 -4.09 14.98
N ILE A 158 -9.47 -4.60 15.96
CA ILE A 158 -10.22 -5.86 15.85
C ILE A 158 -11.34 -5.73 14.80
N GLU A 159 -12.11 -4.63 14.82
CA GLU A 159 -13.13 -4.32 13.81
C GLU A 159 -12.53 -4.40 12.41
N GLY A 160 -11.35 -3.82 12.19
CA GLY A 160 -10.63 -3.87 10.91
C GLY A 160 -10.25 -5.27 10.46
N CYS A 161 -9.76 -6.12 11.37
CA CYS A 161 -9.46 -7.52 11.08
C CYS A 161 -10.71 -8.32 10.66
N ILE A 162 -11.87 -7.91 11.15
CA ILE A 162 -13.15 -8.52 10.81
C ILE A 162 -13.68 -7.99 9.47
N VAL A 163 -13.88 -6.67 9.37
CA VAL A 163 -14.60 -6.06 8.25
C VAL A 163 -13.73 -5.96 7.00
N GLY A 164 -12.41 -5.80 7.13
CA GLY A 164 -11.49 -5.60 6.01
C GLY A 164 -11.54 -6.75 5.00
N PRO A 165 -11.29 -8.01 5.40
CA PRO A 165 -11.33 -9.13 4.46
C PRO A 165 -12.74 -9.37 3.90
N VAL A 166 -13.78 -9.15 4.70
CA VAL A 166 -15.18 -9.34 4.28
C VAL A 166 -15.60 -8.28 3.26
N ILE A 167 -15.33 -6.99 3.49
CA ILE A 167 -15.72 -5.94 2.54
C ILE A 167 -14.99 -6.07 1.21
N VAL A 168 -13.71 -6.49 1.23
CA VAL A 168 -12.94 -6.75 0.00
C VAL A 168 -13.55 -7.92 -0.77
N LEU A 169 -13.84 -9.04 -0.11
CA LEU A 169 -14.49 -10.19 -0.74
C LEU A 169 -15.82 -9.79 -1.41
N LEU A 170 -16.64 -9.01 -0.72
CA LEU A 170 -17.94 -8.56 -1.23
C LEU A 170 -17.78 -7.57 -2.39
N GLY A 171 -16.78 -6.68 -2.30
CA GLY A 171 -16.46 -5.69 -3.32
C GLY A 171 -15.95 -6.32 -4.62
N VAL A 172 -14.99 -7.25 -4.53
CA VAL A 172 -14.42 -7.98 -5.68
C VAL A 172 -15.50 -8.81 -6.39
N ASN A 173 -16.43 -9.40 -5.64
CA ASN A 173 -17.55 -10.17 -6.19
C ASN A 173 -18.73 -9.30 -6.67
N GLY A 174 -18.61 -7.97 -6.64
CA GLY A 174 -19.62 -7.05 -7.16
C GLY A 174 -20.91 -6.94 -6.34
N LEU A 175 -20.91 -7.30 -5.03
CA LEU A 175 -22.09 -7.13 -4.16
C LEU A 175 -22.61 -5.69 -4.18
N PHE A 176 -21.69 -4.73 -4.20
CA PHE A 176 -22.01 -3.31 -4.08
C PHE A 176 -22.42 -2.67 -5.42
N HIS A 177 -22.96 -3.47 -6.36
CA HIS A 177 -23.48 -2.96 -7.62
C HIS A 177 -24.63 -1.96 -7.38
N LYS A 178 -24.77 -0.96 -8.26
CA LYS A 178 -25.68 0.20 -8.09
C LYS A 178 -27.11 -0.19 -7.71
N TYR A 179 -27.64 -1.27 -8.29
CA TYR A 179 -28.99 -1.77 -8.00
C TYR A 179 -29.17 -2.23 -6.54
N PHE A 180 -28.17 -2.88 -5.95
CA PHE A 180 -28.23 -3.35 -4.55
C PHE A 180 -28.03 -2.23 -3.53
N MET A 181 -27.42 -1.12 -3.95
CA MET A 181 -27.20 0.03 -3.06
C MET A 181 -28.49 0.83 -2.77
N GLU A 182 -29.52 0.72 -3.61
CA GLU A 182 -30.76 1.53 -3.48
C GLU A 182 -31.94 0.74 -2.90
N ALA A 183 -32.04 -0.56 -3.20
CA ALA A 183 -33.15 -1.43 -2.74
C ALA A 183 -32.82 -2.17 -1.43
N SER A 184 -33.85 -2.61 -0.72
CA SER A 184 -33.68 -3.60 0.36
C SER A 184 -33.47 -5.00 -0.24
N PHE A 185 -32.65 -5.84 0.39
CA PHE A 185 -32.37 -7.20 -0.05
C PHE A 185 -32.38 -8.19 1.12
N THR A 186 -32.57 -9.48 0.81
CA THR A 186 -32.44 -10.62 1.75
C THR A 186 -31.12 -11.36 1.55
N ALA A 187 -30.74 -12.22 2.50
CA ALA A 187 -29.49 -13.00 2.38
C ALA A 187 -29.57 -14.04 1.25
N GLU A 188 -30.77 -14.57 1.02
CA GLU A 188 -31.13 -15.57 -0.01
C GLU A 188 -30.91 -15.05 -1.42
N GLU A 189 -31.08 -13.74 -1.63
CA GLU A 189 -30.86 -13.10 -2.92
C GLU A 189 -29.38 -13.05 -3.32
N TYR A 190 -28.45 -13.26 -2.37
CA TYR A 190 -27.01 -13.08 -2.62
C TYR A 190 -26.15 -14.32 -2.40
N HIS A 191 -26.45 -15.13 -1.37
CA HIS A 191 -25.54 -16.19 -0.96
C HIS A 191 -26.21 -17.57 -0.97
N LYS A 192 -25.49 -18.57 -1.50
CA LYS A 192 -25.93 -19.97 -1.54
C LYS A 192 -26.17 -20.58 -0.14
N ASN A 193 -25.56 -20.00 0.88
CA ASN A 193 -25.78 -20.31 2.29
C ASN A 193 -26.28 -19.04 3.01
N PRO A 194 -27.60 -18.75 2.95
CA PRO A 194 -28.17 -17.50 3.44
C PRO A 194 -28.08 -17.36 4.96
N GLU A 195 -28.25 -18.45 5.71
CA GLU A 195 -28.17 -18.44 7.18
C GLU A 195 -26.79 -17.98 7.68
N SER A 196 -25.72 -18.44 7.03
CA SER A 196 -24.36 -18.03 7.42
C SER A 196 -24.07 -16.59 7.01
N PHE A 197 -24.51 -16.19 5.80
CA PHE A 197 -24.32 -14.82 5.32
C PHE A 197 -25.11 -13.80 6.13
N LYS A 198 -26.30 -14.17 6.62
CA LYS A 198 -27.12 -13.35 7.52
C LYS A 198 -26.35 -12.90 8.76
N LYS A 199 -25.46 -13.73 9.31
CA LYS A 199 -24.61 -13.36 10.46
C LYS A 199 -23.69 -12.19 10.14
N ILE A 200 -23.13 -12.15 8.94
CA ILE A 200 -22.29 -11.03 8.46
C ILE A 200 -23.14 -9.77 8.31
N LEU A 201 -24.32 -9.88 7.69
CA LEU A 201 -25.23 -8.75 7.52
C LEU A 201 -25.73 -8.19 8.86
N ASP A 202 -26.00 -9.07 9.83
CA ASP A 202 -26.37 -8.69 11.19
C ASP A 202 -25.24 -7.96 11.92
N PHE A 203 -24.01 -8.42 11.76
CA PHE A 203 -22.85 -7.72 12.28
C PHE A 203 -22.67 -6.33 11.62
N PHE A 204 -22.80 -6.23 10.30
CA PHE A 204 -22.73 -4.95 9.60
C PHE A 204 -23.91 -4.02 9.97
N ALA A 205 -25.08 -4.57 10.28
CA ALA A 205 -26.19 -3.81 10.82
C ALA A 205 -25.89 -3.27 12.23
N HIS A 206 -25.23 -4.08 13.08
CA HIS A 206 -24.74 -3.63 14.38
C HIS A 206 -23.71 -2.49 14.26
N LEU A 207 -22.82 -2.55 13.26
CA LEU A 207 -21.89 -1.46 12.94
C LEU A 207 -22.55 -0.26 12.25
N GLY A 208 -23.87 -0.29 12.01
CA GLY A 208 -24.61 0.81 11.40
C GLY A 208 -24.51 0.89 9.88
N TRP A 209 -23.91 -0.09 9.19
CA TRP A 209 -23.80 -0.10 7.72
C TRP A 209 -25.13 -0.46 7.05
N PHE A 210 -25.96 -1.25 7.75
CA PHE A 210 -27.29 -1.62 7.30
C PHE A 210 -28.36 -1.27 8.33
N LYS A 211 -29.54 -0.86 7.84
CA LYS A 211 -30.80 -0.94 8.59
C LYS A 211 -31.44 -2.29 8.32
N LYS A 212 -31.66 -3.06 9.38
CA LYS A 212 -32.40 -4.33 9.30
C LYS A 212 -33.89 -4.11 9.58
N LYS A 213 -34.76 -4.63 8.71
CA LYS A 213 -36.21 -4.67 8.93
C LYS A 213 -36.71 -6.08 8.66
N LYS A 214 -37.10 -6.81 9.72
CA LYS A 214 -37.39 -8.26 9.64
C LYS A 214 -36.18 -9.01 9.05
N ASN A 215 -36.31 -9.56 7.84
CA ASN A 215 -35.27 -10.31 7.15
C ASN A 215 -34.59 -9.52 6.02
N THR A 216 -34.95 -8.25 5.81
CA THR A 216 -34.35 -7.42 4.77
C THR A 216 -33.32 -6.43 5.35
N TYR A 217 -32.31 -6.12 4.55
CA TYR A 217 -31.24 -5.17 4.84
C TYR A 217 -31.26 -4.04 3.82
N GLN A 218 -31.06 -2.82 4.29
CA GLN A 218 -30.92 -1.64 3.45
C GLN A 218 -29.68 -0.87 3.87
N PHE A 219 -28.85 -0.42 2.92
CA PHE A 219 -27.70 0.40 3.26
C PHE A 219 -28.11 1.69 3.98
N THR A 220 -27.30 2.08 4.96
CA THR A 220 -27.29 3.44 5.48
C THR A 220 -26.40 4.33 4.62
N ASP A 221 -26.48 5.65 4.84
CA ASP A 221 -25.54 6.59 4.21
C ASP A 221 -24.07 6.24 4.53
N GLU A 222 -23.79 5.78 5.75
CA GLU A 222 -22.47 5.33 6.21
C GLU A 222 -22.05 4.01 5.55
N GLY A 223 -22.96 3.02 5.50
CA GLY A 223 -22.71 1.76 4.80
C GLY A 223 -22.41 1.96 3.32
N LEU A 224 -23.16 2.85 2.64
CA LEU A 224 -22.87 3.25 1.27
C LEU A 224 -21.50 3.91 1.13
N PHE A 225 -21.08 4.69 2.12
CA PHE A 225 -19.77 5.32 2.10
C PHE A 225 -18.63 4.28 2.10
N PHE A 226 -18.73 3.27 2.96
CA PHE A 226 -17.75 2.17 3.04
C PHE A 226 -17.81 1.27 1.80
N ALA A 227 -18.99 0.87 1.35
CA ALA A 227 -19.18 0.04 0.16
C ALA A 227 -18.54 0.66 -1.08
N LYS A 228 -18.74 1.97 -1.31
CA LYS A 228 -18.12 2.73 -2.40
C LYS A 228 -16.59 2.88 -2.29
N ARG A 229 -16.01 2.53 -1.14
CA ARG A 229 -14.57 2.61 -0.83
C ARG A 229 -13.99 1.26 -0.42
N ALA A 230 -14.65 0.16 -0.77
CA ALA A 230 -14.16 -1.19 -0.46
C ALA A 230 -12.73 -1.42 -0.99
N SER A 231 -12.40 -0.85 -2.16
CA SER A 231 -11.06 -0.90 -2.75
C SER A 231 -9.96 -0.29 -1.88
N ALA A 232 -10.29 0.68 -1.00
CA ALA A 232 -9.32 1.26 -0.08
C ALA A 232 -8.74 0.23 0.92
N TYR A 233 -9.44 -0.89 1.14
CA TYR A 233 -8.96 -2.01 1.94
C TYR A 233 -8.11 -3.01 1.14
N GLY A 234 -8.23 -3.00 -0.19
CA GLY A 234 -7.70 -4.05 -1.06
C GLY A 234 -6.18 -4.22 -0.97
N VAL A 235 -5.43 -3.11 -0.90
CA VAL A 235 -3.97 -3.17 -0.76
C VAL A 235 -3.58 -3.86 0.56
N THR A 236 -4.04 -3.37 1.71
CA THR A 236 -3.67 -3.97 3.01
C THR A 236 -4.14 -5.42 3.15
N VAL A 237 -5.38 -5.72 2.73
CA VAL A 237 -5.92 -7.10 2.78
C VAL A 237 -5.17 -8.04 1.83
N SER A 238 -4.65 -7.54 0.70
CA SER A 238 -3.87 -8.40 -0.21
C SER A 238 -2.58 -8.94 0.42
N TYR A 239 -2.06 -8.29 1.49
CA TYR A 239 -0.89 -8.74 2.24
C TYR A 239 -1.22 -9.66 3.43
N LEU A 240 -2.45 -10.14 3.58
CA LEU A 240 -2.76 -11.17 4.59
C LEU A 240 -1.82 -12.39 4.56
N PRO A 241 -1.37 -12.91 3.38
CA PRO A 241 -0.37 -13.98 3.34
C PRO A 241 0.93 -13.63 4.08
N THR A 242 1.33 -12.35 4.06
CA THR A 242 2.45 -11.82 4.83
C THR A 242 2.11 -11.73 6.32
N PHE A 243 0.97 -11.09 6.66
CA PHE A 243 0.60 -10.85 8.05
C PHE A 243 0.35 -12.13 8.87
N VAL A 244 -0.17 -13.19 8.26
CA VAL A 244 -0.37 -14.47 8.95
C VAL A 244 0.92 -15.28 9.14
N LYS A 245 2.05 -14.81 8.57
CA LYS A 245 3.37 -15.44 8.66
C LYS A 245 4.41 -14.61 9.45
N LEU A 246 3.99 -13.57 10.17
CA LEU A 246 4.92 -12.73 10.94
C LEU A 246 5.76 -13.50 11.95
N ASP A 247 5.24 -14.57 12.56
CA ASP A 247 6.04 -15.41 13.46
C ASP A 247 7.25 -16.03 12.75
N GLU A 248 7.08 -16.50 11.52
CA GLU A 248 8.17 -17.06 10.71
C GLU A 248 9.08 -15.96 10.15
N LEU A 249 8.51 -14.86 9.69
CA LEU A 249 9.31 -13.75 9.18
C LEU A 249 10.18 -13.15 10.28
N ILE A 250 9.62 -12.83 11.45
CA ILE A 250 10.36 -12.17 12.52
C ILE A 250 11.27 -13.16 13.28
N PHE A 251 10.86 -14.41 13.50
CA PHE A 251 11.56 -15.33 14.41
C PHE A 251 12.01 -16.67 13.80
N GLY A 252 11.70 -16.91 12.53
CA GLY A 252 11.95 -18.16 11.83
C GLY A 252 12.67 -17.92 10.51
N ASN A 253 12.16 -18.53 9.44
CA ASN A 253 12.73 -18.39 8.11
C ASN A 253 12.24 -17.09 7.42
N PRO A 254 13.09 -16.06 7.24
CA PRO A 254 12.70 -14.81 6.59
C PRO A 254 12.42 -14.96 5.08
N LEU A 255 12.72 -16.12 4.50
CA LEU A 255 12.50 -16.45 3.09
C LEU A 255 11.25 -17.30 2.86
N ILE A 256 10.44 -17.57 3.88
CA ILE A 256 9.28 -18.48 3.79
C ILE A 256 8.26 -18.07 2.71
N LEU A 257 8.14 -16.77 2.42
CA LEU A 257 7.24 -16.22 1.40
C LEU A 257 7.95 -15.87 0.08
N LYS A 258 9.22 -16.25 -0.06
CA LYS A 258 9.94 -16.06 -1.30
C LYS A 258 9.57 -17.15 -2.30
N ASN A 259 9.50 -16.78 -3.57
CA ASN A 259 9.37 -17.73 -4.66
C ASN A 259 10.73 -18.30 -5.03
N ASP A 260 10.75 -19.58 -5.40
CA ASP A 260 11.96 -20.24 -5.88
C ASP A 260 12.21 -19.87 -7.35
N ASN A 261 11.14 -19.75 -8.14
CA ASN A 261 11.16 -19.28 -9.53
C ASN A 261 10.49 -17.89 -9.64
N PRO A 262 11.12 -16.91 -10.32
CA PRO A 262 10.51 -15.61 -10.60
C PRO A 262 9.18 -15.67 -11.37
N GLU A 263 8.90 -16.76 -12.08
CA GLU A 263 7.66 -16.97 -12.83
C GLU A 263 6.49 -17.48 -11.97
N ASP A 264 6.75 -17.91 -10.73
CA ASP A 264 5.71 -18.40 -9.84
C ASP A 264 4.85 -17.26 -9.30
N THR A 265 3.58 -17.55 -9.01
CA THR A 265 2.68 -16.61 -8.31
C THR A 265 3.27 -16.21 -6.96
N GLU A 266 3.26 -14.93 -6.65
CA GLU A 266 3.79 -14.37 -5.42
C GLU A 266 3.10 -14.94 -4.18
N LYS A 267 3.86 -15.52 -3.25
CA LYS A 267 3.31 -16.08 -2.00
C LYS A 267 2.99 -15.02 -0.94
N HIS A 268 3.64 -13.86 -0.99
CA HIS A 268 3.55 -12.83 0.06
C HIS A 268 2.32 -11.92 -0.10
N VAL A 269 1.73 -11.86 -1.29
CA VAL A 269 0.63 -10.94 -1.62
C VAL A 269 -0.33 -11.58 -2.64
N HIS A 270 -1.64 -11.38 -2.45
CA HIS A 270 -2.63 -11.74 -3.45
C HIS A 270 -2.68 -10.68 -4.56
N ARG A 271 -1.86 -10.86 -5.61
CA ARG A 271 -1.59 -9.84 -6.63
C ARG A 271 -2.83 -9.28 -7.32
N GLU A 272 -3.80 -10.11 -7.71
CA GLU A 272 -5.02 -9.62 -8.39
C GLU A 272 -5.85 -8.68 -7.50
N MET A 273 -5.90 -8.98 -6.20
CA MET A 273 -6.59 -8.14 -5.21
C MET A 273 -5.81 -6.84 -4.96
N ASN A 274 -4.47 -6.93 -4.91
CA ASN A 274 -3.61 -5.78 -4.75
C ASN A 274 -3.83 -4.78 -5.90
N VAL A 275 -3.89 -5.27 -7.14
CA VAL A 275 -4.19 -4.48 -8.36
C VAL A 275 -5.60 -3.89 -8.31
N TRP A 276 -6.61 -4.67 -7.88
CA TRP A 276 -7.97 -4.16 -7.69
C TRP A 276 -8.05 -3.04 -6.64
N GLY A 277 -7.32 -3.21 -5.53
CA GLY A 277 -7.24 -2.22 -4.45
C GLY A 277 -6.57 -0.91 -4.88
N SER A 278 -5.46 -0.99 -5.62
CA SER A 278 -4.72 0.18 -6.08
C SER A 278 -5.50 1.00 -7.13
N GLY A 279 -6.21 0.33 -8.04
CA GLY A 279 -7.00 1.00 -9.09
C GLY A 279 -8.08 1.96 -8.56
N GLY A 280 -8.61 1.74 -7.35
CA GLY A 280 -9.60 2.62 -6.74
C GLY A 280 -9.08 3.99 -6.29
N ALA A 281 -7.78 4.12 -6.03
CA ALA A 281 -7.15 5.35 -5.53
C ALA A 281 -6.81 6.37 -6.63
N HIS A 282 -6.76 5.93 -7.89
CA HIS A 282 -6.08 6.66 -8.96
C HIS A 282 -6.82 7.91 -9.48
N SER A 283 -8.15 7.97 -9.40
CA SER A 283 -8.94 9.06 -10.02
C SER A 283 -8.58 10.48 -9.54
N THR A 284 -8.07 10.64 -8.31
CA THR A 284 -7.65 11.95 -7.80
C THR A 284 -6.26 12.33 -8.32
N TYR A 285 -5.35 11.35 -8.38
CA TYR A 285 -3.98 11.57 -8.85
C TYR A 285 -3.95 11.84 -10.35
N PHE A 286 -4.80 11.15 -11.12
CA PHE A 286 -4.89 11.31 -12.57
C PHE A 286 -5.21 12.73 -12.99
N LYS A 287 -5.93 13.53 -12.20
CA LYS A 287 -6.16 14.94 -12.56
C LYS A 287 -4.88 15.76 -12.68
N VAL A 288 -3.90 15.51 -11.82
CA VAL A 288 -2.60 16.21 -11.88
C VAL A 288 -1.79 15.69 -13.06
N ILE A 289 -1.83 14.38 -13.29
CA ILE A 289 -1.19 13.74 -14.45
C ILE A 289 -1.74 14.31 -15.76
N ASP A 290 -3.07 14.40 -15.88
CA ASP A 290 -3.74 14.92 -17.08
C ASP A 290 -3.25 16.33 -17.42
N GLN A 291 -3.05 17.18 -16.42
CA GLN A 291 -2.49 18.53 -16.63
C GLN A 291 -1.07 18.48 -17.20
N VAL A 292 -0.22 17.57 -16.71
CA VAL A 292 1.15 17.39 -17.24
C VAL A 292 1.10 16.92 -18.69
N ILE A 293 0.28 15.91 -18.98
CA ILE A 293 0.12 15.34 -20.32
C ILE A 293 -0.41 16.40 -21.28
N ILE A 294 -1.47 17.11 -20.91
CA ILE A 294 -2.08 18.14 -21.74
C ILE A 294 -1.07 19.23 -22.08
N GLU A 295 -0.30 19.70 -21.11
CA GLU A 295 0.71 20.73 -21.37
C GLU A 295 1.80 20.22 -22.32
N LEU A 296 2.39 19.05 -22.05
CA LEU A 296 3.50 18.52 -22.85
C LEU A 296 3.09 18.26 -24.31
N PHE A 297 1.89 17.72 -24.54
CA PHE A 297 1.39 17.36 -25.87
C PHE A 297 0.61 18.50 -26.58
N ASN A 298 0.59 19.70 -25.98
CA ASN A 298 0.14 20.95 -26.62
C ASN A 298 1.30 21.82 -27.14
N LYS A 299 2.55 21.48 -26.84
CA LYS A 299 3.74 22.17 -27.37
C LYS A 299 3.89 21.98 -28.89
N PRO A 300 4.75 22.75 -29.58
CA PRO A 300 5.16 22.44 -30.95
C PRO A 300 5.63 20.98 -31.08
N ILE A 301 5.29 20.29 -32.18
CA ILE A 301 5.48 18.83 -32.33
C ILE A 301 6.93 18.39 -32.07
N ASP A 302 7.91 19.18 -32.47
CA ASP A 302 9.35 18.94 -32.29
C ASP A 302 9.83 19.11 -30.84
N GLU A 303 9.06 19.80 -30.01
CA GLU A 303 9.27 19.96 -28.57
C GLU A 303 8.49 18.92 -27.73
N GLN A 304 7.65 18.10 -28.35
CA GLN A 304 6.89 17.07 -27.64
C GLN A 304 7.70 15.77 -27.47
N PRO A 305 7.37 14.97 -26.45
CA PRO A 305 7.73 13.56 -26.47
C PRO A 305 7.17 12.87 -27.72
N LYS A 306 7.91 11.91 -28.28
CA LYS A 306 7.40 11.08 -29.39
C LYS A 306 6.31 10.12 -28.94
N GLY A 307 6.24 9.85 -27.65
CA GLY A 307 5.27 8.99 -27.02
C GLY A 307 5.56 8.82 -25.54
N ILE A 308 5.07 7.71 -24.97
CA ILE A 308 5.08 7.46 -23.54
C ILE A 308 5.54 6.05 -23.25
N LEU A 309 6.35 5.91 -22.20
CA LEU A 309 6.64 4.64 -21.59
C LEU A 309 6.06 4.59 -20.18
N ASP A 310 5.28 3.56 -19.89
CA ASP A 310 4.82 3.22 -18.54
C ASP A 310 5.62 2.01 -18.01
N MET A 311 6.50 2.25 -17.04
CA MET A 311 7.29 1.21 -16.37
C MET A 311 6.52 0.67 -15.17
N GLY A 312 6.32 -0.66 -15.12
CA GLY A 312 5.39 -1.33 -14.22
C GLY A 312 3.94 -1.20 -14.70
N CYS A 313 3.69 -1.40 -16.00
CA CYS A 313 2.41 -1.08 -16.62
C CYS A 313 1.22 -1.92 -16.12
N GLY A 314 1.47 -3.02 -15.39
CA GLY A 314 0.43 -3.79 -14.70
C GLY A 314 -0.63 -4.33 -15.66
N ASN A 315 -1.83 -3.74 -15.65
CA ASN A 315 -2.94 -4.13 -16.53
C ASN A 315 -3.14 -3.20 -17.75
N GLY A 316 -2.27 -2.19 -17.94
CA GLY A 316 -2.34 -1.23 -19.05
C GLY A 316 -3.39 -0.13 -18.90
N ALA A 317 -4.14 -0.06 -17.81
CA ALA A 317 -5.21 0.93 -17.63
C ALA A 317 -4.68 2.37 -17.63
N PHE A 318 -3.46 2.58 -17.12
CA PHE A 318 -2.84 3.89 -17.13
C PHE A 318 -2.44 4.32 -18.55
N ILE A 319 -1.81 3.43 -19.34
CA ILE A 319 -1.50 3.69 -20.76
C ILE A 319 -2.76 4.06 -21.54
N GLN A 320 -3.84 3.29 -21.35
CA GLN A 320 -5.13 3.58 -21.98
C GLN A 320 -5.63 4.97 -21.60
N HIS A 321 -5.67 5.30 -20.31
CA HIS A 321 -6.11 6.61 -19.83
C HIS A 321 -5.30 7.75 -20.44
N ILE A 322 -3.98 7.63 -20.49
CA ILE A 322 -3.13 8.70 -21.04
C ILE A 322 -3.31 8.84 -22.55
N PHE A 323 -3.48 7.73 -23.28
CA PHE A 323 -3.81 7.78 -24.70
C PHE A 323 -5.12 8.53 -24.93
N ASP A 324 -6.19 8.21 -24.19
CA ASP A 324 -7.49 8.88 -24.29
C ASP A 324 -7.37 10.40 -24.00
N VAL A 325 -6.55 10.78 -23.01
CA VAL A 325 -6.28 12.18 -22.71
C VAL A 325 -5.57 12.87 -23.88
N ILE A 326 -4.53 12.25 -24.46
CA ILE A 326 -3.81 12.85 -25.59
C ILE A 326 -4.73 12.97 -26.81
N GLU A 327 -5.42 11.89 -27.16
CA GLU A 327 -6.28 11.82 -28.34
C GLU A 327 -7.40 12.87 -28.30
N HIS A 328 -8.06 13.01 -27.15
CA HIS A 328 -9.26 13.84 -27.06
C HIS A 328 -9.02 15.26 -26.51
N GLN A 329 -7.93 15.51 -25.79
CA GLN A 329 -7.75 16.76 -25.03
C GLN A 329 -6.50 17.56 -25.40
N THR A 330 -5.75 17.16 -26.44
CA THR A 330 -4.51 17.85 -26.84
C THR A 330 -4.47 18.21 -28.32
N LEU A 331 -3.58 19.14 -28.68
CA LEU A 331 -3.25 19.46 -30.06
C LEU A 331 -2.63 18.26 -30.76
N ARG A 332 -1.75 17.49 -30.09
CA ARG A 332 -1.18 16.25 -30.65
C ARG A 332 -2.26 15.26 -31.09
N GLY A 333 -3.35 15.14 -30.33
CA GLY A 333 -4.50 14.30 -30.67
C GLY A 333 -5.08 14.58 -32.06
N LYS A 334 -5.03 15.83 -32.52
CA LYS A 334 -5.50 16.24 -33.87
C LYS A 334 -4.54 15.90 -35.00
N HIS A 335 -3.32 15.46 -34.68
CA HIS A 335 -2.24 15.19 -35.62
C HIS A 335 -1.69 13.76 -35.50
N LEU A 336 -2.42 12.83 -34.88
CA LEU A 336 -1.94 11.45 -34.67
C LEU A 336 -1.71 10.68 -35.97
N GLU A 337 -2.38 11.04 -37.06
CA GLU A 337 -2.15 10.43 -38.38
C GLU A 337 -0.76 10.79 -38.95
N GLU A 338 -0.34 12.05 -38.82
CA GLU A 338 0.95 12.57 -39.31
C GLU A 338 2.08 12.33 -38.30
N HIS A 339 1.74 12.35 -37.00
CA HIS A 339 2.65 12.25 -35.87
C HIS A 339 2.12 11.22 -34.85
N PRO A 340 2.18 9.92 -35.15
CA PRO A 340 1.66 8.88 -34.26
C PRO A 340 2.40 8.85 -32.91
N LEU A 341 1.72 8.37 -31.86
CA LEU A 341 2.33 8.16 -30.54
C LEU A 341 3.05 6.82 -30.47
N LEU A 342 4.23 6.83 -29.87
CA LEU A 342 4.93 5.61 -29.47
C LEU A 342 4.51 5.23 -28.05
N LEU A 343 3.54 4.35 -27.90
CA LEU A 343 3.12 3.83 -26.59
C LEU A 343 3.90 2.58 -26.23
N VAL A 344 4.48 2.57 -25.03
CA VAL A 344 5.23 1.43 -24.49
C VAL A 344 4.74 1.09 -23.09
N GLY A 345 4.33 -0.16 -22.88
CA GLY A 345 4.15 -0.75 -21.55
C GLY A 345 5.30 -1.69 -21.25
N ALA A 346 6.01 -1.44 -20.16
CA ALA A 346 7.10 -2.29 -19.69
C ALA A 346 6.77 -2.86 -18.31
N ASP A 347 7.01 -4.16 -18.11
CA ASP A 347 6.81 -4.82 -16.81
C ASP A 347 7.75 -6.03 -16.70
N PHE A 348 8.23 -6.30 -15.50
CA PHE A 348 9.09 -7.44 -15.23
C PHE A 348 8.28 -8.73 -15.10
N ASN A 349 6.98 -8.62 -14.81
CA ASN A 349 6.05 -9.73 -14.65
C ASN A 349 5.35 -10.06 -15.98
N LYS A 350 5.58 -11.27 -16.51
CA LYS A 350 4.99 -11.70 -17.79
C LYS A 350 3.47 -11.84 -17.77
N ALA A 351 2.87 -12.13 -16.63
CA ALA A 351 1.42 -12.18 -16.49
C ALA A 351 0.80 -10.78 -16.65
N ALA A 352 1.41 -9.76 -16.04
CA ALA A 352 1.04 -8.36 -16.23
C ALA A 352 1.12 -7.94 -17.71
N LEU A 353 2.21 -8.29 -18.41
CA LEU A 353 2.35 -8.04 -19.85
C LEU A 353 1.23 -8.69 -20.68
N LYS A 354 0.84 -9.93 -20.34
CA LYS A 354 -0.25 -10.63 -21.03
C LYS A 354 -1.59 -9.92 -20.84
N VAL A 355 -1.89 -9.49 -19.61
CA VAL A 355 -3.13 -8.73 -19.29
C VAL A 355 -3.12 -7.37 -19.99
N THR A 356 -2.00 -6.64 -19.91
CA THR A 356 -1.81 -5.35 -20.59
C THR A 356 -2.08 -5.47 -22.09
N ARG A 357 -1.48 -6.45 -22.78
CA ARG A 357 -1.75 -6.69 -24.22
C ARG A 357 -3.22 -6.92 -24.49
N ALA A 358 -3.87 -7.79 -23.72
CA ALA A 358 -5.28 -8.11 -23.92
C ALA A 358 -6.18 -6.88 -23.75
N ASN A 359 -5.91 -6.05 -22.73
CA ASN A 359 -6.68 -4.84 -22.46
C ASN A 359 -6.48 -3.77 -23.52
N LEU A 360 -5.23 -3.52 -23.94
CA LEU A 360 -4.94 -2.52 -24.97
C LEU A 360 -5.50 -2.93 -26.34
N ILE A 361 -5.41 -4.21 -26.72
CA ILE A 361 -6.06 -4.73 -27.94
C ILE A 361 -7.57 -4.54 -27.88
N LYS A 362 -8.19 -4.83 -26.73
CA LYS A 362 -9.63 -4.65 -26.53
C LYS A 362 -10.05 -3.17 -26.60
N ALA A 363 -9.16 -2.26 -26.22
CA ALA A 363 -9.35 -0.82 -26.31
C ALA A 363 -8.99 -0.24 -27.68
N ASP A 364 -8.57 -1.06 -28.65
CA ASP A 364 -8.08 -0.63 -29.97
C ASP A 364 -6.86 0.31 -29.92
N ILE A 365 -6.02 0.13 -28.90
CA ILE A 365 -4.80 0.93 -28.68
C ILE A 365 -3.58 0.13 -29.10
N TRP A 366 -2.82 0.67 -30.05
CA TRP A 366 -1.54 0.09 -30.46
C TRP A 366 -0.42 0.51 -29.50
N ALA A 367 0.15 -0.44 -28.76
CA ALA A 367 1.33 -0.23 -27.93
C ALA A 367 2.36 -1.36 -28.07
N LYS A 368 3.62 -1.07 -27.78
CA LYS A 368 4.67 -2.07 -27.57
C LYS A 368 4.61 -2.52 -26.11
N VAL A 369 4.37 -3.81 -25.88
CA VAL A 369 4.31 -4.37 -24.53
C VAL A 369 5.49 -5.32 -24.35
N ILE A 370 6.48 -4.92 -23.56
CA ILE A 370 7.80 -5.54 -23.50
C ILE A 370 8.20 -5.87 -22.07
N TRP A 371 9.13 -6.80 -21.92
CA TRP A 371 9.72 -7.06 -20.61
C TRP A 371 10.64 -5.90 -20.23
N GLY A 372 10.60 -5.47 -18.97
CA GLY A 372 11.48 -4.42 -18.47
C GLY A 372 11.58 -4.46 -16.95
N ASP A 373 12.78 -4.20 -16.44
CA ASP A 373 13.07 -4.08 -15.01
C ASP A 373 13.41 -2.62 -14.69
N ILE A 374 12.73 -2.04 -13.70
CA ILE A 374 12.96 -0.67 -13.26
C ILE A 374 14.43 -0.45 -12.81
N GLY A 375 15.13 -1.48 -12.33
CA GLY A 375 16.54 -1.39 -11.95
C GLY A 375 17.53 -1.39 -13.13
N ARG A 376 17.05 -1.69 -14.35
CA ARG A 376 17.85 -1.87 -15.58
C ARG A 376 17.34 -1.04 -16.77
N PRO A 377 17.29 0.30 -16.64
CA PRO A 377 16.88 1.17 -17.76
C PRO A 377 17.84 1.08 -18.96
N ASP A 378 19.08 0.66 -18.75
CA ASP A 378 20.07 0.40 -19.80
C ASP A 378 19.62 -0.73 -20.74
N LEU A 379 19.12 -1.84 -20.17
CA LEU A 379 18.62 -2.96 -20.93
C LEU A 379 17.32 -2.60 -21.64
N LEU A 380 16.39 -1.92 -20.95
CA LEU A 380 15.15 -1.43 -21.55
C LEU A 380 15.41 -0.53 -22.76
N ALA A 381 16.34 0.43 -22.64
CA ALA A 381 16.69 1.34 -23.72
C ALA A 381 17.30 0.60 -24.91
N LYS A 382 18.17 -0.38 -24.64
CA LYS A 382 18.78 -1.22 -25.68
C LYS A 382 17.71 -2.02 -26.43
N ASP A 383 16.84 -2.73 -25.71
CA ASP A 383 15.81 -3.58 -26.30
C ASP A 383 14.82 -2.75 -27.14
N LEU A 384 14.40 -1.57 -26.64
CA LEU A 384 13.56 -0.64 -27.41
C LEU A 384 14.22 -0.17 -28.70
N LYS A 385 15.52 0.10 -28.65
CA LYS A 385 16.28 0.56 -29.81
C LYS A 385 16.47 -0.55 -30.83
N GLU A 386 16.87 -1.74 -30.40
CA GLU A 386 17.18 -2.87 -31.29
C GLU A 386 15.91 -3.46 -31.92
N ASP A 387 14.84 -3.66 -31.14
CA ASP A 387 13.64 -4.36 -31.62
C ASP A 387 12.63 -3.45 -32.31
N TYR A 388 12.61 -2.16 -31.94
CA TYR A 388 11.57 -1.22 -32.39
C TYR A 388 12.11 0.10 -32.94
N ASN A 389 13.42 0.34 -32.90
CA ASN A 389 14.05 1.61 -33.26
C ASN A 389 13.46 2.81 -32.47
N ILE A 390 13.10 2.58 -31.21
CA ILE A 390 12.57 3.60 -30.31
C ILE A 390 13.69 4.01 -29.34
N GLU A 391 14.01 5.30 -29.30
CA GLU A 391 14.92 5.85 -28.28
C GLU A 391 14.16 6.11 -26.98
N LEU A 392 14.57 5.48 -25.88
CA LEU A 392 13.92 5.68 -24.58
C LEU A 392 13.91 7.16 -24.14
N ARG A 393 14.98 7.89 -24.48
CA ARG A 393 15.13 9.34 -24.20
C ARG A 393 14.13 10.22 -24.96
N ASP A 394 13.52 9.70 -26.02
CA ASP A 394 12.52 10.44 -26.80
C ASP A 394 11.09 10.30 -26.25
N LEU A 395 10.90 9.50 -25.19
CA LEU A 395 9.60 9.26 -24.56
C LEU A 395 9.47 10.04 -23.25
N LEU A 396 8.25 10.42 -22.91
CA LEU A 396 7.92 10.76 -21.53
C LEU A 396 7.88 9.44 -20.74
N ASN A 397 8.74 9.33 -19.75
CA ASN A 397 8.80 8.14 -18.91
C ASN A 397 7.87 8.35 -17.72
N VAL A 398 7.00 7.38 -17.47
CA VAL A 398 6.01 7.41 -16.40
C VAL A 398 6.09 6.13 -15.59
N ARG A 399 5.87 6.25 -14.29
CA ARG A 399 5.68 5.08 -13.41
C ARG A 399 4.90 5.46 -12.17
N THR A 400 4.04 4.55 -11.73
CA THR A 400 3.16 4.76 -10.58
C THR A 400 3.46 3.72 -9.51
N PHE A 401 3.84 4.18 -8.32
CA PHE A 401 4.06 3.36 -7.13
C PHE A 401 5.09 2.24 -7.34
N LEU A 402 6.28 2.57 -7.86
CA LEU A 402 7.25 1.56 -8.30
C LEU A 402 8.69 1.75 -7.81
N ASP A 403 9.22 2.96 -7.62
CA ASP A 403 10.63 3.12 -7.20
C ASP A 403 10.88 2.54 -5.79
N HIS A 404 9.87 2.60 -4.91
CA HIS A 404 9.93 1.95 -3.60
C HIS A 404 9.89 0.41 -3.68
N ASN A 405 9.32 -0.16 -4.73
CA ASN A 405 9.17 -1.61 -4.92
C ASN A 405 10.26 -2.21 -5.84
N ARG A 406 11.31 -1.44 -6.12
CA ARG A 406 12.48 -1.96 -6.85
C ARG A 406 13.16 -3.07 -6.05
N ILE A 407 13.79 -4.01 -6.75
CA ILE A 407 14.63 -5.01 -6.11
C ILE A 407 15.78 -4.32 -5.38
N TRP A 408 16.05 -4.73 -4.13
CA TRP A 408 17.19 -4.20 -3.39
C TRP A 408 18.50 -4.41 -4.12
N GLU A 409 19.23 -3.32 -4.32
CA GLU A 409 20.62 -3.33 -4.74
C GLU A 409 21.45 -2.56 -3.70
N GLU A 410 22.50 -3.22 -3.21
CA GLU A 410 23.47 -2.61 -2.31
C GLU A 410 24.25 -1.52 -3.08
N PRO A 411 24.29 -0.28 -2.58
CA PRO A 411 24.94 0.82 -3.29
C PRO A 411 26.45 0.56 -3.42
N GLN A 412 26.99 0.81 -4.61
CA GLN A 412 28.41 0.65 -4.88
C GLN A 412 29.23 1.80 -4.27
N ASN A 413 28.66 3.01 -4.25
CA ASN A 413 29.27 4.24 -3.75
C ASN A 413 28.57 4.68 -2.46
N LYS A 414 28.98 4.07 -1.35
CA LYS A 414 28.50 4.47 -0.02
C LYS A 414 29.04 5.85 0.33
N THR A 415 28.14 6.77 0.63
CA THR A 415 28.52 8.15 1.01
C THR A 415 28.59 8.30 2.52
N ASN A 416 29.13 9.43 2.99
CA ASN A 416 29.09 9.81 4.41
C ASN A 416 27.79 10.55 4.78
N ARG A 417 26.72 10.35 4.01
CA ARG A 417 25.43 11.01 4.28
C ARG A 417 24.90 10.59 5.64
N ILE A 418 24.18 11.51 6.27
CA ILE A 418 23.37 11.22 7.44
C ILE A 418 21.92 11.40 7.02
N SER A 419 21.22 10.28 6.93
CA SER A 419 19.82 10.24 6.55
C SER A 419 18.96 11.02 7.55
N THR A 420 17.92 11.68 7.03
CA THR A 420 16.84 12.25 7.85
C THR A 420 15.61 11.34 7.89
N SER A 421 15.65 10.22 7.17
CA SER A 421 14.57 9.24 7.19
C SER A 421 14.46 8.58 8.55
N SER A 422 13.22 8.32 8.95
CA SER A 422 12.87 7.53 10.12
C SER A 422 12.62 6.05 9.79
N GLY A 423 12.58 5.67 8.50
CA GLY A 423 12.08 4.39 8.03
C GLY A 423 12.72 3.16 8.68
N ALA A 424 12.00 2.04 8.61
CA ALA A 424 12.50 0.73 9.03
C ALA A 424 12.59 -0.19 7.81
N TYR A 425 13.81 -0.47 7.37
CA TYR A 425 14.06 -1.19 6.13
C TYR A 425 14.64 -2.58 6.39
N ALA A 426 14.17 -3.54 5.60
CA ALA A 426 14.64 -4.91 5.63
C ALA A 426 14.92 -5.40 4.20
N TYR A 427 15.86 -6.34 4.11
CA TYR A 427 15.98 -7.21 2.95
C TYR A 427 16.23 -8.63 3.44
N ARG A 428 15.28 -9.52 3.17
CA ARG A 428 15.36 -10.94 3.57
C ARG A 428 15.64 -11.10 5.07
N GLY A 429 14.97 -10.29 5.87
CA GLY A 429 15.07 -10.28 7.33
C GLY A 429 16.29 -9.56 7.91
N LYS A 430 17.25 -9.11 7.10
CA LYS A 430 18.38 -8.30 7.55
C LYS A 430 17.98 -6.82 7.57
N ARG A 431 18.38 -6.10 8.63
CA ARG A 431 18.19 -4.66 8.69
C ARG A 431 19.07 -3.95 7.68
N ILE A 432 18.51 -2.93 7.02
CA ILE A 432 19.24 -2.00 6.16
C ILE A 432 19.24 -0.64 6.85
N SER A 433 20.39 0.06 6.82
CA SER A 433 20.50 1.42 7.36
C SER A 433 19.83 2.44 6.44
N ASN A 434 19.30 3.51 7.03
CA ASN A 434 18.60 4.55 6.26
C ASN A 434 19.54 5.28 5.30
N ASN A 435 20.83 5.41 5.65
CA ASN A 435 21.86 5.98 4.77
C ASN A 435 22.04 5.14 3.49
N LEU A 436 22.06 3.80 3.61
CA LEU A 436 22.21 2.92 2.46
C LEU A 436 20.98 2.92 1.55
N VAL A 437 19.77 3.07 2.12
CA VAL A 437 18.54 3.19 1.31
C VAL A 437 18.56 4.45 0.46
N GLU A 438 19.01 5.58 1.04
CA GLU A 438 19.21 6.84 0.30
C GLU A 438 20.29 6.71 -0.78
N ASP A 439 21.44 6.10 -0.49
CA ASP A 439 22.49 5.84 -1.50
C ASP A 439 22.00 4.92 -2.62
N SER A 440 21.24 3.87 -2.29
CA SER A 440 20.65 2.95 -3.26
C SER A 440 19.64 3.66 -4.16
N LEU A 441 18.81 4.55 -3.61
CA LEU A 441 17.88 5.36 -4.40
C LEU A 441 18.65 6.35 -5.31
N LEU A 442 19.72 6.96 -4.82
CA LEU A 442 20.56 7.86 -5.61
C LEU A 442 21.12 7.15 -6.84
N GLU A 443 21.76 5.98 -6.65
CA GLU A 443 22.32 5.21 -7.76
C GLU A 443 21.23 4.76 -8.74
N HIS A 444 20.07 4.34 -8.24
CA HIS A 444 18.91 4.01 -9.07
C HIS A 444 18.47 5.18 -9.95
N LEU A 445 18.29 6.38 -9.39
CA LEU A 445 17.88 7.56 -10.16
C LEU A 445 18.95 8.03 -11.15
N ILE A 446 20.24 7.90 -10.80
CA ILE A 446 21.36 8.17 -11.73
C ILE A 446 21.30 7.26 -12.95
N LYS A 447 20.96 5.97 -12.80
CA LYS A 447 20.79 5.05 -13.94
C LYS A 447 19.69 5.53 -14.91
N TRP A 448 18.63 6.13 -14.37
CA TRP A 448 17.50 6.62 -15.17
C TRP A 448 17.76 7.98 -15.82
N LYS A 449 18.59 8.84 -15.20
CA LYS A 449 18.80 10.23 -15.63
C LYS A 449 19.02 10.39 -17.15
N PRO A 450 19.93 9.66 -17.82
CA PRO A 450 20.20 9.85 -19.25
C PRO A 450 18.98 9.69 -20.16
N TYR A 451 17.98 8.95 -19.68
CA TYR A 451 16.76 8.61 -20.43
C TYR A 451 15.59 9.53 -20.11
N VAL A 452 15.64 10.28 -19.00
CA VAL A 452 14.50 11.06 -18.51
C VAL A 452 14.78 12.54 -18.39
N GLU A 453 16.04 12.97 -18.48
CA GLU A 453 16.42 14.38 -18.34
C GLU A 453 15.74 15.32 -19.34
N ARG A 454 15.40 14.84 -20.55
CA ARG A 454 14.85 15.65 -21.64
C ARG A 454 13.37 15.98 -21.48
N PHE A 455 12.52 14.96 -21.47
CA PHE A 455 11.06 15.10 -21.39
C PHE A 455 10.50 14.92 -19.98
N GLY A 456 11.34 14.46 -19.07
CA GLY A 456 11.02 14.24 -17.67
C GLY A 456 10.67 12.81 -17.35
N LEU A 457 10.63 12.56 -16.06
CA LEU A 457 10.14 11.36 -15.41
C LEU A 457 8.92 11.75 -14.58
N LEU A 458 7.73 11.35 -15.02
CA LEU A 458 6.48 11.55 -14.29
C LEU A 458 6.27 10.40 -13.31
N VAL A 459 6.32 10.69 -12.01
CA VAL A 459 6.28 9.68 -10.95
C VAL A 459 5.15 9.99 -10.00
N ILE A 460 4.31 9.00 -9.74
CA ILE A 460 3.46 8.95 -8.56
C ILE A 460 4.14 8.02 -7.57
N GLU A 461 4.47 8.48 -6.37
CA GLU A 461 5.18 7.67 -5.40
C GLU A 461 4.51 7.61 -4.04
N LEU A 462 4.64 6.46 -3.37
CA LEU A 462 4.20 6.19 -2.00
C LEU A 462 5.31 6.50 -1.01
N HIS A 463 4.93 7.08 0.13
CA HIS A 463 5.83 7.59 1.14
C HIS A 463 5.44 7.13 2.54
N THR A 464 6.45 7.04 3.40
CA THR A 464 6.27 6.83 4.85
C THR A 464 6.17 8.17 5.60
N LEU A 465 5.81 8.11 6.87
CA LEU A 465 5.76 9.25 7.80
C LEU A 465 6.57 8.95 9.06
N ASN A 466 7.04 9.99 9.77
CA ASN A 466 7.66 9.79 11.08
C ASN A 466 6.68 9.13 12.06
N PRO A 467 7.06 8.08 12.83
CA PRO A 467 6.15 7.38 13.73
C PRO A 467 5.49 8.29 14.79
N ASN A 468 6.21 9.31 15.27
CA ASN A 468 5.65 10.28 16.22
C ASN A 468 4.56 11.15 15.57
N LEU A 469 4.72 11.46 14.28
CA LEU A 469 3.70 12.19 13.52
C LEU A 469 2.49 11.28 13.23
N THR A 470 2.73 10.02 12.86
CA THR A 470 1.69 9.01 12.64
C THR A 470 0.85 8.79 13.90
N ALA A 471 1.50 8.60 15.05
CA ALA A 471 0.84 8.36 16.34
C ALA A 471 -0.10 9.51 16.77
N LYS A 472 0.27 10.76 16.45
CA LYS A 472 -0.56 11.94 16.73
C LYS A 472 -1.76 12.09 15.78
N ASN A 473 -1.79 11.32 14.69
CA ASN A 473 -2.73 11.47 13.58
C ASN A 473 -3.40 10.15 13.20
N ILE A 474 -3.60 9.25 14.17
CA ILE A 474 -4.32 7.97 13.97
C ILE A 474 -5.73 8.25 13.44
N GLY A 475 -6.09 7.62 12.33
CA GLY A 475 -7.34 7.88 11.62
C GLY A 475 -7.32 9.10 10.69
N ALA A 476 -6.18 9.80 10.56
CA ALA A 476 -6.00 10.83 9.52
C ALA A 476 -5.01 10.39 8.43
N THR A 477 -4.26 9.31 8.66
CA THR A 477 -3.30 8.72 7.72
C THR A 477 -3.36 7.20 7.74
N ALA A 478 -2.95 6.56 6.64
CA ALA A 478 -2.80 5.10 6.52
C ALA A 478 -1.33 4.63 6.66
N ALA A 479 -0.44 5.51 7.14
CA ALA A 479 1.00 5.26 7.18
C ALA A 479 1.40 4.00 7.96
N THR A 480 0.72 3.66 9.07
CA THR A 480 1.03 2.43 9.82
C THR A 480 0.81 1.19 8.96
N ALA A 481 -0.33 1.12 8.27
CA ALA A 481 -0.63 0.02 7.37
C ALA A 481 0.38 -0.06 6.20
N TYR A 482 0.75 1.09 5.61
CA TYR A 482 1.74 1.13 4.53
C TYR A 482 3.14 0.71 5.00
N ASP A 483 3.61 1.21 6.15
CA ASP A 483 4.87 0.79 6.73
C ASP A 483 4.93 -0.72 6.96
N ALA A 484 3.82 -1.30 7.41
CA ALA A 484 3.74 -2.73 7.66
C ALA A 484 3.74 -3.54 6.35
N THR A 485 2.87 -3.22 5.39
CA THR A 485 2.80 -3.99 4.13
C THR A 485 4.10 -3.92 3.36
N HIS A 486 4.73 -2.74 3.29
CA HIS A 486 5.95 -2.51 2.51
C HIS A 486 7.20 -2.99 3.26
N GLY A 487 7.30 -2.71 4.57
CA GLY A 487 8.45 -3.10 5.38
C GLY A 487 8.60 -4.62 5.51
N TYR A 488 7.51 -5.36 5.68
CA TYR A 488 7.56 -6.83 5.74
C TYR A 488 7.74 -7.53 4.39
N SER A 489 7.62 -6.79 3.28
CA SER A 489 7.76 -7.32 1.92
C SER A 489 8.99 -6.77 1.19
N ASP A 490 10.01 -6.30 1.93
CA ASP A 490 11.27 -5.80 1.39
C ASP A 490 11.10 -4.62 0.41
N GLN A 491 10.20 -3.68 0.73
CA GLN A 491 9.96 -2.45 -0.04
C GLN A 491 10.40 -1.20 0.72
N TYR A 492 10.78 -0.15 -0.02
CA TYR A 492 11.60 0.98 0.46
C TYR A 492 10.90 2.33 0.33
N ILE A 493 9.76 2.49 1.01
CA ILE A 493 9.06 3.79 1.05
C ILE A 493 9.83 4.80 1.93
N LEU A 494 10.12 5.96 1.37
CA LEU A 494 10.84 7.07 2.02
C LEU A 494 9.91 8.26 2.23
N GLU A 495 10.18 9.10 3.22
CA GLU A 495 9.47 10.37 3.39
C GLU A 495 9.60 11.24 2.12
N VAL A 496 8.56 12.03 1.80
CA VAL A 496 8.51 12.87 0.59
C VAL A 496 9.78 13.72 0.44
N ASP A 497 10.17 14.43 1.49
CA ASP A 497 11.32 15.34 1.45
C ASP A 497 12.64 14.60 1.22
N VAL A 498 12.75 13.37 1.72
CA VAL A 498 13.93 12.51 1.50
C VAL A 498 13.98 12.09 0.04
N PHE A 499 12.86 11.59 -0.52
CA PHE A 499 12.80 11.22 -1.94
C PHE A 499 13.19 12.39 -2.86
N ILE A 500 12.63 13.58 -2.61
CA ILE A 500 12.93 14.78 -3.41
C ILE A 500 14.38 15.23 -3.26
N LYS A 501 14.94 15.18 -2.05
CA LYS A 501 16.36 15.47 -1.82
C LYS A 501 17.25 14.56 -2.66
N ILE A 502 16.99 13.25 -2.65
CA ILE A 502 17.77 12.27 -3.42
C ILE A 502 17.59 12.46 -4.93
N ALA A 503 16.38 12.75 -5.40
CA ALA A 503 16.16 13.08 -6.81
C ALA A 503 16.99 14.29 -7.26
N LYS A 504 17.02 15.36 -6.46
CA LYS A 504 17.84 16.55 -6.73
C LYS A 504 19.33 16.23 -6.73
N GLU A 505 19.81 15.39 -5.81
CA GLU A 505 21.20 14.91 -5.79
C GLU A 505 21.56 14.09 -7.05
N ALA A 506 20.62 13.31 -7.59
CA ALA A 506 20.77 12.63 -8.88
C ALA A 506 20.78 13.61 -10.07
N GLY A 507 20.50 14.90 -9.84
CA GLY A 507 20.32 15.92 -10.88
C GLY A 507 19.00 15.76 -11.62
N LEU A 508 17.95 15.35 -10.92
CA LEU A 508 16.58 15.29 -11.39
C LEU A 508 15.70 16.15 -10.46
N PHE A 509 15.28 17.32 -10.95
CA PHE A 509 14.57 18.33 -10.18
C PHE A 509 13.06 18.25 -10.43
N PRO A 510 12.23 18.30 -9.37
CA PRO A 510 10.79 18.37 -9.55
C PRO A 510 10.38 19.70 -10.19
N ASP A 511 9.51 19.64 -11.19
CA ASP A 511 8.79 20.80 -11.70
C ASP A 511 7.76 21.26 -10.65
N GLU A 512 8.01 22.41 -10.02
CA GLU A 512 7.19 22.94 -8.93
C GLU A 512 5.73 23.17 -9.32
N THR A 513 5.46 23.36 -10.62
CA THR A 513 4.10 23.53 -11.16
C THR A 513 3.24 22.29 -10.96
N TYR A 514 3.85 21.10 -11.04
CA TYR A 514 3.15 19.82 -11.02
C TYR A 514 3.39 19.04 -9.72
N PHE A 515 4.32 19.50 -8.88
CA PHE A 515 4.56 18.88 -7.60
C PHE A 515 3.29 18.92 -6.74
N SER A 516 2.78 17.74 -6.40
CA SER A 516 1.57 17.60 -5.59
C SER A 516 1.78 16.55 -4.52
N ARG A 517 1.13 16.73 -3.37
CA ARG A 517 1.17 15.82 -2.23
C ARG A 517 -0.24 15.45 -1.80
N PHE A 518 -0.42 14.22 -1.30
CA PHE A 518 -1.71 13.71 -0.88
C PHE A 518 -1.62 13.01 0.49
N PRO A 519 -2.34 13.53 1.51
CA PRO A 519 -2.93 14.87 1.55
C PRO A 519 -1.87 15.96 1.35
N ASP A 520 -2.28 17.17 0.94
CA ASP A 520 -1.35 18.31 0.84
C ASP A 520 -1.06 18.89 2.24
N SER A 521 -0.27 18.14 3.00
CA SER A 521 0.19 18.49 4.35
C SER A 521 1.42 17.67 4.71
N GLU A 522 1.91 17.80 5.94
CA GLU A 522 2.95 16.94 6.52
C GLU A 522 2.54 15.45 6.62
N LEU A 523 1.25 15.13 6.45
CA LEU A 523 0.73 13.76 6.44
C LEU A 523 0.75 13.11 5.06
N ALA A 524 1.40 13.74 4.08
CA ALA A 524 1.49 13.24 2.72
C ALA A 524 2.13 11.85 2.67
N THR A 525 1.34 10.85 2.25
CA THR A 525 1.84 9.50 1.97
C THR A 525 1.93 9.23 0.48
N VAL A 526 1.48 10.16 -0.38
CA VAL A 526 1.64 10.07 -1.83
C VAL A 526 2.13 11.39 -2.38
N SER A 527 3.03 11.36 -3.36
CA SER A 527 3.41 12.55 -4.14
C SER A 527 3.35 12.30 -5.64
N ILE A 528 3.17 13.37 -6.41
CA ILE A 528 3.24 13.37 -7.88
C ILE A 528 4.33 14.36 -8.27
N ASN A 529 5.24 13.92 -9.14
CA ASN A 529 6.41 14.67 -9.56
C ASN A 529 6.62 14.55 -11.06
N LEU A 530 6.93 15.64 -11.72
CA LEU A 530 7.61 15.61 -13.02
C LEU A 530 9.08 15.99 -12.79
N LEU A 531 9.96 14.99 -12.74
CA LEU A 531 11.38 15.18 -12.49
C LEU A 531 12.13 15.44 -13.81
N LYS A 532 12.89 16.53 -13.90
CA LYS A 532 13.65 16.95 -15.12
C LYS A 532 15.12 17.19 -14.81
N GLY A 533 15.99 16.99 -15.81
CA GLY A 533 17.45 17.05 -15.63
C GLY A 533 18.11 18.37 -15.96
#